data_AF-A0A815EX82-F1
#
_entry.id   AF-A0A815EX82-F1
#
_cell.length_a   1.000
_cell.length_b   1.000
_cell.length_c   1.000
_cell.angle_alpha   90.00
_cell.angle_beta   90.00
_cell.angle_gamma   90.00
#
_symmetry.space_group_name_H-M   'P 1'
#
loop_
_entity.id
_entity.type
_entity.pdbx_description
1 polymer ?
#
loop_
_entity_poly.entity_id
_entity_poly.type
_entity_poly.pdbx_seq_one_letter_code
_entity_poly.pdbx_strand_id
1 'polypeptide(L)'
;MDPDECRNRITKIYLETMHDIEEFDLLLELCPSMTYFKVGYTCHLTIEHVLRCIIMKINHDHLRLLCFRIQTTDNYDDTIEKLEKMINVENLLLDYKMTHVCDNVYVEWK
;
A
#
# COMPACT_ATOMS: atom_id res chain seq x y z
N MET A 1 1.75 35.93 -7.18
CA MET A 1 1.51 34.49 -7.38
C MET A 1 2.21 33.80 -6.24
N ASP A 2 1.44 33.21 -5.33
CA ASP A 2 1.98 32.42 -4.23
C ASP A 2 2.69 31.19 -4.82
N PRO A 3 3.92 30.85 -4.40
CA PRO A 3 4.62 29.66 -4.89
C PRO A 3 3.96 28.33 -4.44
N ASP A 4 2.97 28.38 -3.53
CA ASP A 4 2.39 27.22 -2.84
C ASP A 4 1.12 26.63 -3.51
N GLU A 5 0.62 27.20 -4.62
CA GLU A 5 -0.71 26.84 -5.17
C GLU A 5 -0.78 25.56 -6.03
N CYS A 6 0.31 24.81 -6.16
CA CYS A 6 0.33 23.54 -6.90
C CYS A 6 0.78 22.35 -6.04
N ARG A 7 0.38 22.29 -4.75
CA ARG A 7 0.44 21.01 -4.04
C ARG A 7 -0.49 20.02 -4.74
N ASN A 8 0.12 19.02 -5.34
CA ASN A 8 -0.54 18.02 -6.18
C ASN A 8 -1.72 17.39 -5.42
N ARG A 9 -2.95 17.64 -5.88
CA ARG A 9 -4.19 17.19 -5.21
C ARG A 9 -4.53 15.72 -5.51
N ILE A 10 -3.59 14.97 -6.08
CA ILE A 10 -3.77 13.55 -6.35
C ILE A 10 -3.84 12.83 -5.01
N THR A 11 -5.04 12.37 -4.66
CA THR A 11 -5.32 11.63 -3.43
C THR A 11 -5.44 10.13 -3.66
N LYS A 12 -5.58 9.70 -4.93
CA LYS A 12 -5.78 8.30 -5.31
C LYS A 12 -4.86 7.94 -6.46
N ILE A 13 -4.03 6.93 -6.26
CA ILE A 13 -3.13 6.41 -7.30
C ILE A 13 -3.42 4.94 -7.54
N TYR A 14 -3.42 4.58 -8.82
CA TYR A 14 -3.65 3.23 -9.31
C TYR A 14 -2.48 2.84 -10.18
N LEU A 15 -1.59 2.00 -9.65
CA LEU A 15 -0.46 1.45 -10.38
C LEU A 15 -0.79 0.01 -10.77
N GLU A 16 -0.85 -0.28 -12.06
CA GLU A 16 -1.24 -1.62 -12.54
C GLU A 16 -0.24 -2.68 -12.10
N THR A 17 1.05 -2.37 -12.15
CA THR A 17 2.13 -3.25 -11.71
C THR A 17 3.29 -2.40 -11.23
N MET A 18 3.81 -2.73 -10.04
CA MET A 18 5.04 -2.17 -9.50
C MET A 18 6.19 -3.15 -9.71
N HIS A 19 7.27 -2.69 -10.33
CA HIS A 19 8.46 -3.50 -10.57
C HIS A 19 9.49 -3.32 -9.45
N ASP A 20 9.61 -2.11 -8.93
CA ASP A 20 10.52 -1.77 -7.84
C ASP A 20 9.80 -0.94 -6.76
N ILE A 21 10.20 -1.11 -5.50
CA ILE A 21 9.72 -0.29 -4.39
C ILE A 21 10.16 1.18 -4.52
N GLU A 22 11.22 1.47 -5.26
CA GLU A 22 11.64 2.85 -5.57
C GLU A 22 10.57 3.63 -6.33
N GLU A 23 9.71 2.94 -7.11
CA GLU A 23 8.56 3.59 -7.77
C GLU A 23 7.58 4.16 -6.74
N PHE A 24 7.39 3.48 -5.61
CA PHE A 24 6.54 3.96 -4.53
C PHE A 24 7.10 5.22 -3.86
N ASP A 25 8.43 5.32 -3.70
CA ASP A 25 9.08 6.50 -3.12
C ASP A 25 8.86 7.72 -3.98
N LEU A 26 9.06 7.56 -5.29
CA LEU A 26 8.80 8.62 -6.26
C LEU A 26 7.33 9.07 -6.21
N LEU A 27 6.38 8.16 -6.03
CA LEU A 27 4.96 8.50 -5.89
C LEU A 27 4.67 9.27 -4.60
N LEU A 28 5.32 8.95 -3.48
CA LEU A 28 5.19 9.71 -2.24
C LEU A 28 5.72 11.15 -2.42
N GLU A 29 6.86 11.32 -3.11
CA GLU A 29 7.42 12.64 -3.40
C GLU A 29 6.53 13.48 -4.34
N LEU A 30 6.00 12.84 -5.40
CA LEU A 30 5.17 13.52 -6.40
C LEU A 30 3.75 13.80 -5.92
N CYS A 31 3.22 12.95 -5.05
CA CYS A 31 1.84 12.99 -4.58
C CYS A 31 1.77 12.93 -3.05
N PRO A 32 2.27 13.96 -2.34
CA PRO A 32 2.32 13.96 -0.88
C PRO A 32 0.93 13.92 -0.23
N SER A 33 -0.13 14.30 -0.97
CA SER A 33 -1.52 14.22 -0.51
C SER A 33 -2.19 12.88 -0.82
N MET A 34 -1.45 11.86 -1.25
CA MET A 34 -1.98 10.54 -1.55
C MET A 34 -2.57 9.90 -0.28
N THR A 35 -3.87 9.61 -0.31
CA THR A 35 -4.59 8.93 0.78
C THR A 35 -4.91 7.48 0.45
N TYR A 36 -4.90 7.14 -0.84
CA TYR A 36 -5.20 5.80 -1.37
C TYR A 36 -4.19 5.39 -2.43
N PHE A 37 -3.63 4.19 -2.27
CA PHE A 37 -2.74 3.58 -3.24
C PHE A 37 -3.19 2.16 -3.58
N LYS A 38 -3.51 1.93 -4.85
CA LYS A 38 -3.78 0.60 -5.39
C LYS A 38 -2.62 0.15 -6.26
N VAL A 39 -2.14 -1.07 -6.02
CA VAL A 39 -0.98 -1.60 -6.71
C VAL A 39 -1.14 -3.09 -7.02
N GLY A 40 -0.84 -3.47 -8.25
CA GLY A 40 -0.46 -4.85 -8.57
C GLY A 40 1.05 -5.04 -8.39
N TYR A 41 1.51 -6.25 -8.13
CA TYR A 41 2.93 -6.54 -7.98
C TYR A 41 3.37 -7.65 -8.93
N THR A 42 4.66 -7.63 -9.29
CA THR A 42 5.27 -8.70 -10.09
C THR A 42 5.57 -9.94 -9.25
N CYS A 43 5.67 -11.11 -9.89
CA CYS A 43 5.90 -12.39 -9.23
C CYS A 43 7.22 -12.50 -8.45
N HIS A 44 8.13 -11.53 -8.60
CA HIS A 44 9.40 -11.50 -7.89
C HIS A 44 9.31 -10.88 -6.49
N LEU A 45 8.21 -10.19 -6.18
CA LEU A 45 7.97 -9.59 -4.87
C LEU A 45 6.80 -10.31 -4.20
N THR A 46 6.96 -10.70 -2.93
CA THR A 46 5.83 -11.18 -2.15
C THR A 46 5.01 -9.99 -1.65
N ILE A 47 3.69 -10.17 -1.54
CA ILE A 47 2.80 -9.15 -0.98
C ILE A 47 3.22 -8.72 0.43
N GLU A 48 3.76 -9.63 1.24
CA GLU A 48 4.32 -9.36 2.56
C GLU A 48 5.47 -8.36 2.48
N HIS A 49 6.43 -8.61 1.57
CA HIS A 49 7.57 -7.72 1.39
C HIS A 49 7.15 -6.34 0.92
N VAL A 50 6.24 -6.27 -0.06
CA VAL A 50 5.71 -4.98 -0.56
C VAL A 50 4.99 -4.22 0.55
N LEU A 51 4.06 -4.87 1.25
CA LEU A 51 3.29 -4.23 2.33
C LEU A 51 4.22 -3.73 3.43
N ARG A 52 5.17 -4.56 3.87
CA ARG A 52 6.16 -4.18 4.87
C ARG A 52 6.94 -2.94 4.44
N CYS A 53 7.49 -2.95 3.23
CA CYS A 53 8.27 -1.82 2.73
C CYS A 53 7.43 -0.54 2.67
N ILE A 54 6.18 -0.63 2.20
CA ILE A 54 5.29 0.53 2.19
C ILE A 54 5.03 1.04 3.61
N ILE A 55 4.65 0.15 4.56
CA ILE A 55 4.35 0.55 5.94
C ILE A 55 5.56 1.22 6.61
N MET A 56 6.77 0.72 6.36
CA MET A 56 7.99 1.31 6.92
C MET A 56 8.29 2.72 6.38
N LYS A 57 7.75 3.08 5.21
CA LYS A 57 8.01 4.36 4.55
C LYS A 57 6.96 5.43 4.83
N ILE A 58 5.71 5.04 5.06
CA ILE A 58 4.59 5.96 5.35
C ILE A 58 4.65 6.65 6.72
N ASN A 59 5.79 6.64 7.41
CA ASN A 59 5.91 7.08 8.81
C ASN A 59 5.62 8.57 9.04
N HIS A 60 5.16 9.33 8.04
CA HIS A 60 4.63 10.70 8.17
C HIS A 60 3.57 11.05 7.09
N ASP A 61 3.03 10.08 6.37
CA ASP A 61 2.25 10.33 5.15
C ASP A 61 0.73 10.33 5.36
N HIS A 62 0.03 10.98 4.44
CA HIS A 62 -1.43 11.01 4.36
C HIS A 62 -2.05 9.68 3.90
N LEU A 63 -1.23 8.69 3.53
CA LEU A 63 -1.70 7.40 3.05
C LEU A 63 -2.40 6.66 4.19
N ARG A 64 -3.67 6.27 3.96
CA ARG A 64 -4.50 5.56 4.95
C ARG A 64 -5.07 4.26 4.43
N LEU A 65 -5.04 4.05 3.11
CA LEU A 65 -5.64 2.88 2.48
C LEU A 65 -4.75 2.35 1.36
N LEU A 66 -4.29 1.12 1.53
CA LEU A 66 -3.59 0.33 0.53
C LEU A 66 -4.50 -0.74 -0.06
N CYS A 67 -4.35 -0.99 -1.35
CA CYS A 67 -5.07 -2.04 -2.06
C CYS A 67 -4.09 -2.84 -2.90
N PHE A 68 -3.97 -4.13 -2.62
CA PHE A 68 -3.18 -5.07 -3.41
C PHE A 68 -4.10 -5.89 -4.28
N ARG A 69 -3.79 -6.00 -5.57
CA ARG A 69 -4.41 -7.01 -6.43
C ARG A 69 -3.67 -8.34 -6.24
N ILE A 70 -4.36 -9.34 -5.73
CA ILE A 70 -3.83 -10.70 -5.57
C ILE A 70 -4.10 -11.48 -6.87
N GLN A 71 -3.12 -12.28 -7.30
CA GLN A 71 -3.30 -13.16 -8.46
C GLN A 71 -4.02 -14.43 -8.01
N THR A 72 -4.90 -14.95 -8.87
CA THR A 72 -5.86 -16.04 -8.59
C THR A 72 -5.25 -17.38 -8.14
N THR A 73 -3.93 -17.50 -8.07
CA THR A 73 -3.22 -18.70 -7.60
C THR A 73 -3.03 -18.74 -6.08
N ASP A 74 -3.20 -17.61 -5.39
CA ASP A 74 -3.00 -17.52 -3.95
C ASP A 74 -4.31 -17.76 -3.20
N ASN A 75 -4.27 -18.58 -2.14
CA ASN A 75 -5.39 -18.69 -1.21
C ASN A 75 -5.53 -17.38 -0.42
N TYR A 76 -6.65 -16.68 -0.58
CA TYR A 76 -6.87 -15.36 0.01
C TYR A 76 -6.82 -15.40 1.54
N ASP A 77 -7.42 -16.41 2.16
CA ASP A 77 -7.47 -16.53 3.63
C ASP A 77 -6.06 -16.73 4.19
N ASP A 78 -5.25 -17.59 3.56
CA ASP A 78 -3.85 -17.81 3.94
C ASP A 78 -3.02 -16.53 3.74
N THR A 79 -3.32 -15.74 2.71
CA THR A 79 -2.61 -14.50 2.41
C THR A 79 -2.90 -13.44 3.46
N ILE A 80 -4.18 -13.25 3.83
CA ILE A 80 -4.58 -12.33 4.88
C ILE A 80 -3.95 -12.74 6.22
N GLU A 81 -4.03 -14.02 6.59
CA GLU A 81 -3.45 -14.52 7.84
C GLU A 81 -1.94 -14.26 7.91
N LYS A 82 -1.21 -14.49 6.81
CA LYS A 82 0.22 -14.20 6.72
C LYS A 82 0.52 -12.71 6.89
N LEU A 83 -0.23 -11.86 6.21
CA LEU A 83 -0.06 -10.40 6.31
C LEU A 83 -0.35 -9.90 7.73
N GLU A 84 -1.45 -10.33 8.34
CA GLU A 84 -1.82 -9.98 9.72
C GLU A 84 -0.75 -10.46 10.71
N LYS A 85 -0.29 -11.71 10.55
CA LYS A 85 0.78 -12.26 11.38
C LYS A 85 2.07 -11.43 11.28
N MET A 86 2.48 -11.05 10.07
CA MET A 86 3.64 -10.19 9.87
C MET A 86 3.46 -8.83 10.56
N ILE A 87 2.33 -8.16 10.34
CA ILE A 87 2.04 -6.85 10.94
C ILE A 87 2.10 -6.93 12.47
N ASN A 88 1.50 -7.98 13.04
CA ASN A 88 1.42 -8.15 14.50
C ASN A 88 2.77 -8.54 15.11
N VAL A 89 3.52 -9.45 14.49
CA VAL A 89 4.83 -9.90 15.01
C VAL A 89 5.86 -8.77 14.95
N GLU A 90 5.84 -7.97 13.88
CA GLU A 90 6.78 -6.87 13.67
C GLU A 90 6.28 -5.53 14.25
N ASN A 91 5.06 -5.48 14.80
CA ASN A 91 4.39 -4.27 15.30
C ASN A 91 4.36 -3.13 14.27
N LEU A 92 4.03 -3.46 13.01
CA LEU A 92 4.08 -2.50 11.88
C LEU A 92 2.93 -1.49 11.91
N LEU A 93 1.73 -1.88 12.36
CA LEU A 93 0.54 -1.04 12.45
C LEU A 93 -0.24 -1.37 13.73
N LEU A 94 -0.74 -0.34 14.42
CA LEU A 94 -1.46 -0.51 15.71
C LEU A 94 -2.99 -0.55 15.55
N ASP A 95 -3.57 0.28 14.67
CA ASP A 95 -5.02 0.37 14.44
C ASP A 95 -5.28 0.25 12.94
N TYR A 96 -5.38 -1.00 12.47
CA TYR A 96 -5.62 -1.32 11.08
C TYR A 96 -6.79 -2.30 10.90
N LYS A 97 -7.34 -2.30 9.70
CA LYS A 97 -8.36 -3.24 9.25
C LYS A 97 -7.94 -3.81 7.92
N MET A 98 -7.95 -5.14 7.82
CA MET A 98 -7.78 -5.84 6.55
C MET A 98 -9.14 -6.32 6.04
N THR A 99 -9.42 -6.12 4.75
CA THR A 99 -10.62 -6.66 4.11
C THR A 99 -10.30 -7.21 2.73
N HIS A 100 -11.05 -8.21 2.32
CA HIS A 100 -10.92 -8.82 1.01
C HIS A 100 -12.20 -8.63 0.20
N VAL A 101 -12.06 -8.14 -1.04
CA VAL A 101 -13.16 -8.00 -2.00
C VAL A 101 -12.69 -8.42 -3.39
N CYS A 102 -13.28 -9.51 -3.90
CA CYS A 102 -12.98 -10.12 -5.20
C CYS A 102 -11.53 -10.61 -5.31
N ASP A 103 -10.65 -9.83 -5.95
CA ASP A 103 -9.23 -10.13 -6.14
C ASP A 103 -8.34 -9.10 -5.42
N ASN A 104 -8.90 -8.36 -4.47
CA ASN A 104 -8.22 -7.23 -3.85
C ASN A 104 -8.22 -7.37 -2.34
N VAL A 105 -7.04 -7.21 -1.75
CA VAL A 105 -6.86 -7.05 -0.30
C VAL A 105 -6.65 -5.59 0.00
N TYR A 106 -7.47 -5.06 0.89
CA TYR A 106 -7.43 -3.69 1.37
C TYR A 106 -6.85 -3.70 2.78
N VAL A 107 -5.89 -2.80 3.02
CA VAL A 107 -5.31 -2.54 4.33
C VAL A 107 -5.56 -1.07 4.64
N GLU A 108 -6.41 -0.81 5.64
CA GLU A 108 -6.78 0.53 6.09
C GLU A 108 -6.22 0.78 7.50
N TRP A 109 -5.70 1.97 7.79
CA TRP A 109 -5.26 2.34 9.15
C TRP A 109 -5.59 3.80 9.49
N LYS A 110 -5.63 4.10 10.79
CA LYS A 110 -5.93 5.44 11.31
C LYS A 110 -4.71 6.35 11.39
#